data_AF-A0A821VDM7-F1
#
_entry.id   AF-A0A821VDM7-F1
#
_cell.length_a   1.000
_cell.length_b   1.000
_cell.length_c   1.000
_cell.angle_alpha   90.00
_cell.angle_beta   90.00
_cell.angle_gamma   90.00
#
_symmetry.space_group_name_H-M   'P 1'
#
loop_
_entity.id
_entity.type
_entity.pdbx_description
1 polymer ?
#
loop_
_entity_poly.entity_id
_entity_poly.type
_entity_poly.pdbx_seq_one_letter_code
_entity_poly.pdbx_strand_id
1 'polypeptide(L)' 'RKATSFSNEEEEQIKLTDAIPFLVETRLKELGANYEKNDKPWGAYVTVDGQLILGANPASAHDFGLAILNALNKK' A
#
# COMPACT_ATOMS: atom_id res chain seq x y z
N ARG A 1 6.81 -9.00 7.49
CA ARG A 1 5.44 -8.46 7.60
C ARG A 1 4.87 -8.27 6.21
N LYS A 2 3.56 -8.43 6.04
CA LYS A 2 2.89 -8.08 4.78
C LYS A 2 2.78 -6.56 4.67
N ALA A 3 3.01 -6.01 3.49
CA ALA A 3 2.91 -4.58 3.28
C ALA A 3 2.39 -4.26 1.88
N THR A 4 1.77 -3.10 1.74
CA THR A 4 1.44 -2.51 0.46
C THR A 4 1.74 -1.01 0.49
N SER A 5 1.88 -0.42 -0.68
CA SER A 5 2.04 1.02 -0.89
C SER A 5 1.75 1.31 -2.35
N PHE A 6 1.79 2.58 -2.73
CA PHE A 6 1.81 2.98 -4.13
C PHE A 6 2.95 2.24 -4.84
N SER A 7 2.62 1.64 -5.98
CA SER A 7 3.53 0.77 -6.70
C SER A 7 4.47 1.55 -7.60
N ASN A 8 5.61 0.95 -7.93
CA ASN A 8 6.57 1.55 -8.86
C ASN A 8 5.93 1.82 -10.23
N GLU A 9 5.05 0.93 -10.68
CA GLU A 9 4.33 1.07 -11.95
C GLU A 9 3.38 2.28 -11.93
N GLU A 10 2.65 2.50 -10.84
CA GLU A 10 1.77 3.67 -10.72
C GLU A 10 2.60 4.97 -10.63
N GLU A 11 3.76 4.95 -9.97
CA GLU A 11 4.68 6.09 -9.90
C GLU A 11 5.24 6.47 -11.29
N GLU A 12 5.63 5.48 -12.10
CA GLU A 12 6.07 5.68 -13.48
C GLU A 12 4.95 6.28 -14.35
N GLN A 13 3.70 5.86 -14.14
CA GLN A 13 2.55 6.37 -14.90
C GLN A 13 2.25 7.84 -14.59
N ILE A 14 2.45 8.29 -13.35
CA ILE A 14 2.29 9.70 -12.98
C ILE A 14 3.51 10.58 -13.30
N LYS A 15 4.65 9.97 -13.66
CA LYS A 15 5.88 10.64 -14.08
C LYS A 15 6.45 11.60 -13.02
N LEU A 16 6.27 11.26 -11.74
CA LEU A 16 6.80 12.02 -10.61
C LEU A 16 7.99 11.31 -9.94
N THR A 17 8.50 10.24 -10.54
CA THR A 17 9.59 9.42 -10.01
C THR A 17 10.87 10.24 -9.71
N ASP A 18 11.18 11.24 -10.54
CA ASP A 18 12.35 12.12 -10.34
C ASP A 18 12.16 13.16 -9.22
N ALA A 19 10.91 13.39 -8.78
CA ALA A 19 10.59 14.35 -7.73
C ALA A 19 10.61 13.72 -6.33
N ILE A 20 10.68 12.40 -6.23
CA ILE A 20 10.65 11.67 -4.96
C ILE A 20 12.04 11.11 -4.61
N PRO A 21 12.40 11.04 -3.32
CA PRO A 21 13.74 10.63 -2.91
C PRO A 21 14.00 9.13 -3.08
N PHE A 22 12.95 8.31 -3.16
CA PHE A 22 13.01 6.87 -3.38
C PHE A 22 11.62 6.31 -3.71
N LEU A 23 11.60 5.15 -4.35
CA LEU A 23 10.39 4.37 -4.61
C LEU A 23 9.96 3.57 -3.38
N VAL A 24 8.72 3.75 -2.92
CA VAL A 24 8.24 3.13 -1.68
C VAL A 24 8.14 1.61 -1.79
N GLU A 25 7.62 1.08 -2.91
CA GLU A 25 7.56 -0.38 -3.14
C GLU A 25 8.96 -1.00 -3.09
N THR A 26 9.95 -0.41 -3.79
CA THR A 26 11.34 -0.87 -3.74
C THR A 26 11.88 -0.83 -2.31
N ARG A 27 11.68 0.29 -1.60
CA ARG A 27 12.21 0.48 -0.25
C ARG A 27 11.61 -0.51 0.75
N LEU A 28 10.32 -0.81 0.65
CA LEU A 28 9.67 -1.82 1.48
C LEU A 28 10.25 -3.22 1.25
N LYS A 29 10.48 -3.59 -0.02
CA LYS A 29 11.11 -4.87 -0.38
C LYS A 29 12.53 -4.99 0.18
N GLU A 30 13.34 -3.93 0.07
CA GLU A 30 14.70 -3.89 0.65
C GLU A 30 14.71 -4.08 2.18
N LEU A 31 13.70 -3.57 2.86
CA LEU A 31 13.54 -3.73 4.31
C LEU A 31 12.97 -5.12 4.70
N GLY A 32 12.78 -6.02 3.74
CA GLY A 32 12.29 -7.39 3.96
C GLY A 32 10.77 -7.50 4.11
N ALA A 33 10.01 -6.51 3.62
CA ALA A 33 8.55 -6.64 3.58
C ALA A 33 8.11 -7.65 2.51
N ASN A 34 7.10 -8.46 2.84
CA ASN A 34 6.37 -9.22 1.84
C ASN A 34 5.39 -8.26 1.14
N TYR A 35 5.88 -7.59 0.11
CA TYR A 35 5.11 -6.58 -0.62
C TYR A 35 4.00 -7.24 -1.46
N GLU A 36 2.77 -6.79 -1.25
CA GLU A 36 1.56 -7.23 -1.94
C GLU A 36 0.91 -6.00 -2.61
N LYS A 37 0.31 -6.19 -3.80
CA LYS A 37 -0.46 -5.15 -4.51
C LYS A 37 -1.58 -5.79 -5.34
N ASN A 38 -2.50 -4.97 -5.85
CA ASN A 38 -3.49 -5.44 -6.82
C ASN A 38 -2.81 -5.89 -8.13
N ASP A 39 -3.42 -6.82 -8.84
CA ASP A 39 -2.92 -7.29 -10.15
C ASP A 39 -2.93 -6.17 -11.21
N LYS A 40 -3.79 -5.16 -11.04
CA LYS A 40 -3.86 -3.99 -11.92
C LYS A 40 -3.45 -2.72 -11.19
N PRO A 41 -2.67 -1.82 -11.82
CA PRO A 41 -2.40 -0.50 -11.26
C PRO A 41 -3.71 0.24 -11.03
N TRP A 42 -3.75 1.10 -10.01
CA TRP A 42 -4.93 1.86 -9.57
C TRP A 42 -6.08 1.03 -8.99
N GLY A 43 -5.94 -0.30 -8.95
CA GLY A 43 -6.87 -1.17 -8.24
C GLY A 43 -6.79 -0.96 -6.73
N ALA A 44 -7.95 -0.94 -6.06
CA ALA A 44 -8.00 -0.87 -4.60
C ALA A 44 -7.30 -2.09 -3.98
N TYR A 45 -6.46 -1.87 -2.97
CA TYR A 45 -5.78 -2.92 -2.22
C TYR A 45 -5.42 -2.46 -0.81
N VAL A 46 -5.75 -3.29 0.18
CA VAL A 46 -5.45 -3.06 1.59
C VAL A 46 -4.83 -4.32 2.17
N THR A 47 -3.70 -4.14 2.85
CA THR A 47 -3.04 -5.21 3.60
C THR A 47 -3.23 -4.98 5.10
N VAL A 48 -3.57 -6.04 5.83
CA VAL A 48 -3.65 -6.04 7.30
C VAL A 48 -2.71 -7.12 7.85
N ASP A 49 -1.72 -6.71 8.64
CA ASP A 49 -0.79 -7.59 9.35
C ASP A 49 -0.76 -7.23 10.85
N GLY A 50 -1.66 -7.86 11.61
CA GLY A 50 -1.90 -7.52 13.01
C GLY A 50 -2.51 -6.11 13.13
N GLN A 51 -1.77 -5.19 13.76
CA GLN A 51 -2.17 -3.77 13.89
C GLN A 51 -1.59 -2.87 12.79
N LEU A 52 -0.78 -3.42 11.87
CA LEU A 52 -0.29 -2.67 10.72
C LEU A 52 -1.31 -2.77 9.59
N ILE A 53 -1.94 -1.65 9.25
CA ILE A 53 -2.90 -1.52 8.15
C ILE A 53 -2.28 -0.57 7.13
N LEU A 54 -2.22 -1.00 5.87
CA LEU A 54 -1.65 -0.23 4.76
C LEU A 54 -2.60 -0.27 3.56
N GLY A 55 -2.72 0.86 2.87
CA GLY A 55 -3.49 0.98 1.62
C GLY A 55 -2.57 1.34 0.46
N ALA A 56 -2.82 0.77 -0.72
CA ALA A 56 -1.93 0.94 -1.87
C ALA A 56 -2.04 2.34 -2.49
N ASN A 57 -3.26 2.80 -2.75
CA ASN A 57 -3.50 4.01 -3.54
C ASN A 57 -4.83 4.69 -3.12
N PRO A 58 -5.20 5.86 -3.68
CA PRO A 58 -6.43 6.56 -3.31
C PRO A 58 -7.71 5.73 -3.48
N ALA A 59 -7.77 4.80 -4.45
CA ALA A 59 -8.92 3.92 -4.63
C ALA A 59 -9.15 2.99 -3.43
N SER A 60 -8.11 2.76 -2.63
CA SER A 60 -8.13 1.90 -1.45
C SER A 60 -8.70 2.60 -0.19
N ALA A 61 -8.97 3.91 -0.23
CA ALA A 61 -9.28 4.71 0.95
C ALA A 61 -10.55 4.23 1.70
N HIS A 62 -11.59 3.84 0.97
CA HIS A 62 -12.82 3.31 1.57
C HIS A 62 -12.57 2.03 2.36
N ASP A 63 -11.94 1.04 1.73
CA ASP A 63 -11.68 -0.26 2.34
C ASP A 63 -10.65 -0.17 3.46
N PHE A 64 -9.71 0.78 3.35
CA PHE A 64 -8.75 1.11 4.41
C PHE A 64 -9.48 1.62 5.67
N GLY A 65 -10.46 2.51 5.50
CA GLY A 65 -11.31 2.99 6.59
C GLY A 65 -12.10 1.87 7.26
N LEU A 66 -12.69 0.96 6.47
CA LEU A 66 -13.38 -0.23 7.00
C LEU A 66 -12.42 -1.16 7.76
N ALA A 67 -11.19 -1.34 7.27
CA ALA A 67 -10.18 -2.14 7.94
C ALA A 67 -9.80 -1.55 9.32
N ILE A 68 -9.63 -0.23 9.40
CA ILE A 68 -9.38 0.48 10.67
C ILE A 68 -10.57 0.27 11.64
N LEU A 69 -11.79 0.52 11.18
CA LEU A 69 -12.99 0.34 12.01
C LEU A 69 -13.07 -1.09 12.57
N ASN A 70 -12.82 -2.08 11.73
CA ASN A 70 -12.79 -3.48 12.15
C ASN A 70 -11.68 -3.77 13.16
N ALA A 71 -10.50 -3.17 13.02
CA ALA A 71 -9.40 -3.34 13.96
C ALA A 71 -9.73 -2.73 15.34
N LEU A 72 -10.40 -1.58 15.37
CA LEU A 72 -10.83 -0.92 16.62
C LEU A 72 -11.95 -1.67 17.34
N ASN A 73 -12.80 -2.40 16.59
CA ASN A 73 -13.93 -3.14 17.16
C ASN A 73 -13.56 -4.54 17.68
N LYS A 74 -12.37 -5.06 17.37
CA LYS A 74 -11.88 -6.34 17.91
C LYS A 74 -11.48 -6.13 19.38
N LYS A 75 -12.32 -6.63 20.29
CA LYS A 75 -12.03 -6.71 21.74
C LYS A 75 -10.88 -7.66 22.04
#